data_AF-A0A8H9XUV0-F1
#
_entry.id   AF-A0A8H9XUV0-F1
#
_cell.length_a   1.000
_cell.length_b   1.000
_cell.length_c   1.000
_cell.angle_alpha   90.00
_cell.angle_beta   90.00
_cell.angle_gamma   90.00
#
_symmetry.space_group_name_H-M   'P 1'
#
loop_
_entity.id
_entity.type
_entity.pdbx_description
1 polymer ?
#
loop_
_entity_poly.entity_id
_entity_poly.type
_entity_poly.pdbx_seq_one_letter_code
_entity_poly.pdbx_strand_id
1 'polypeptide(L)' 'SRLPFDASIEEQRNLPPMVMANEFAPELELPTVHIDNLTAAFDAVNYLYEQGHKRIGCIAGPEEMPLCHYRLQGY' A
#
# COMPACT_ATOMS: atom_id res chain seq x y z
N SER A 1 9.64 5.02 7.03
CA SER A 1 10.64 4.63 6.02
C SER A 1 12.05 4.98 6.50
N ARG A 2 13.09 4.14 6.29
CA ARG A 2 14.50 4.54 6.47
C ARG A 2 15.06 4.99 5.13
N LEU A 3 14.89 6.27 4.82
CA LEU A 3 15.46 6.85 3.61
C LEU A 3 16.98 7.04 3.79
N PRO A 4 17.78 6.91 2.72
CA PRO A 4 19.21 7.18 2.76
C PRO A 4 19.54 8.69 2.75
N PHE A 5 18.53 9.55 2.78
CA PHE A 5 18.62 11.01 2.77
C PHE A 5 17.50 11.62 3.62
N ASP A 6 17.69 12.86 4.03
CA ASP A 6 16.64 13.65 4.70
C ASP A 6 15.58 14.07 3.66
N ALA A 7 14.33 13.72 3.92
CA ALA A 7 13.18 14.07 3.11
C ALA A 7 12.09 14.77 3.94
N SER A 8 12.50 15.40 5.05
CA SER A 8 11.65 16.31 5.81
C SER A 8 11.07 17.40 4.91
N ILE A 9 9.89 17.92 5.26
CA ILE A 9 9.18 18.95 4.49
C ILE A 9 10.08 20.15 4.17
N GLU A 10 10.99 20.50 5.09
CA GLU A 10 11.96 21.58 4.91
C GLU A 10 12.97 21.29 3.79
N GLU A 11 13.49 20.05 3.73
CA GLU A 11 14.49 19.64 2.74
C GLU A 11 13.90 19.26 1.38
N GLN A 12 12.60 18.99 1.30
CA GLN A 12 11.95 18.60 0.04
C GLN A 12 12.11 19.62 -1.10
N ARG A 13 12.28 20.91 -0.78
CA ARG A 13 12.53 21.96 -1.79
C ARG A 13 13.92 21.90 -2.42
N ASN A 14 14.87 21.25 -1.75
CA ASN A 14 16.24 21.05 -2.22
C ASN A 14 16.43 19.73 -2.97
N LEU A 15 15.45 18.83 -2.87
CA LEU A 15 15.44 17.56 -3.59
C LEU A 15 15.07 17.78 -5.07
N PRO A 16 15.56 16.92 -5.99
CA PRO A 16 15.01 16.88 -7.34
C PRO A 16 13.50 16.55 -7.32
N PRO A 17 12.76 16.72 -8.42
CA PRO A 17 11.37 16.27 -8.48
C PRO A 17 11.26 14.78 -8.14
N MET A 18 10.46 14.45 -7.12
CA MET A 18 10.29 13.09 -6.60
C MET A 18 8.83 12.64 -6.74
N VAL A 19 8.65 11.34 -6.97
CA VAL A 19 7.37 10.62 -6.89
C VAL A 19 7.61 9.35 -6.08
N MET A 20 6.70 9.04 -5.17
CA MET A 20 6.66 7.74 -4.51
C MET A 20 5.89 6.74 -5.36
N ALA A 21 6.42 5.52 -5.45
CA ALA A 21 5.80 4.43 -6.18
C ALA A 21 5.63 3.22 -5.27
N ASN A 22 4.50 2.53 -5.41
CA ASN A 22 4.13 1.30 -4.69
C ASN A 22 3.86 1.49 -3.18
N GLU A 23 4.86 1.94 -2.42
CA GLU A 23 4.71 2.22 -1.01
C GLU A 23 4.31 3.69 -0.78
N PHE A 24 3.52 3.92 0.27
CA PHE A 24 3.07 5.23 0.68
C PHE A 24 3.58 5.53 2.08
N ALA A 25 4.22 6.70 2.21
CA ALA A 25 4.66 7.28 3.48
C ALA A 25 3.96 8.64 3.63
N PRO A 26 2.82 8.71 4.33
CA PRO A 26 2.03 9.94 4.44
C PRO A 26 2.83 11.12 5.00
N GLU A 27 3.84 10.83 5.81
CA GLU A 27 4.73 11.83 6.42
C GLU A 27 5.63 12.57 5.41
N LEU A 28 5.81 12.04 4.19
CA LEU A 28 6.69 12.63 3.19
C LEU A 28 5.98 13.62 2.26
N GLU A 29 4.66 13.78 2.30
CA GLU A 29 3.88 14.70 1.44
C GLU A 29 4.24 14.68 -0.06
N LEU A 30 4.82 13.57 -0.54
CA LEU A 30 5.24 13.43 -1.92
C LEU A 30 4.08 12.96 -2.81
N PRO A 31 4.01 13.42 -4.07
CA PRO A 31 3.12 12.83 -5.06
C PRO A 31 3.35 11.32 -5.12
N THR A 32 2.27 10.54 -5.01
CA THR A 32 2.35 9.09 -4.87
C THR A 32 1.49 8.39 -5.90
N VAL A 33 2.05 7.34 -6.50
CA VAL A 33 1.30 6.36 -7.30
C VAL A 33 1.36 5.03 -6.55
N HIS A 34 0.21 4.55 -6.10
CA HIS A 34 0.11 3.28 -5.40
C HIS A 34 -1.10 2.48 -5.89
N ILE A 35 -1.09 1.19 -5.58
CA ILE A 35 -2.23 0.30 -5.82
C ILE A 35 -3.31 0.61 -4.77
N ASP A 36 -4.57 0.65 -5.19
CA ASP A 36 -5.70 0.54 -4.27
C ASP A 36 -5.79 -0.92 -3.77
N ASN A 37 -4.97 -1.23 -2.77
CA ASN A 37 -4.83 -2.59 -2.24
C ASN A 37 -6.10 -3.08 -1.53
N LEU A 38 -6.95 -2.18 -1.07
CA LEU A 38 -8.22 -2.50 -0.43
C LEU A 38 -9.20 -3.05 -1.46
N THR A 39 -9.50 -2.25 -2.49
CA THR A 39 -10.42 -2.65 -3.55
C THR A 39 -9.89 -3.86 -4.33
N ALA A 40 -8.58 -3.90 -4.61
CA ALA A 40 -7.98 -5.03 -5.32
C ALA A 40 -8.10 -6.35 -4.56
N ALA A 41 -7.96 -6.33 -3.22
CA ALA A 41 -8.14 -7.53 -2.41
C ALA A 41 -9.61 -7.96 -2.35
N PHE A 42 -10.52 -7.00 -2.21
CA PHE A 42 -11.97 -7.26 -2.26
C PHE A 42 -12.38 -7.90 -3.58
N ASP A 43 -11.96 -7.33 -4.71
CA ASP A 43 -12.30 -7.85 -6.03
C ASP A 43 -11.78 -9.29 -6.21
N ALA A 44 -10.57 -9.58 -5.71
CA ALA A 44 -9.99 -10.91 -5.77
C ALA A 44 -10.76 -11.94 -4.93
N VAL A 45 -11.14 -11.60 -3.70
CA VAL A 45 -11.92 -12.51 -2.84
C VAL A 45 -13.35 -12.65 -3.34
N ASN A 46 -13.97 -11.56 -3.78
CA ASN A 46 -15.31 -11.61 -4.36
C ASN A 46 -15.36 -12.48 -5.60
N TYR A 47 -14.34 -12.41 -6.48
CA TYR A 47 -14.22 -13.31 -7.62
C TYR A 47 -14.20 -14.79 -7.18
N LEU A 48 -13.39 -15.16 -6.19
CA LEU A 48 -13.36 -16.54 -5.67
C LEU A 48 -14.71 -16.93 -5.06
N TYR A 49 -15.35 -16.02 -4.34
CA TYR A 49 -16.67 -16.24 -3.76
C TYR A 49 -17.75 -16.50 -4.82
N GLU A 50 -17.74 -15.73 -5.92
CA GLU A 50 -18.61 -15.87 -7.09
C GLU A 50 -18.39 -17.19 -7.82
N GLN A 51 -17.15 -17.71 -7.84
CA GLN A 51 -16.84 -19.05 -8.33
C GLN A 51 -17.33 -20.18 -7.38
N GLY A 52 -17.94 -19.83 -6.24
CA GLY A 52 -18.53 -20.78 -5.30
C GLY A 52 -17.62 -21.16 -4.12
N HIS A 53 -16.43 -20.58 -3.99
CA HIS A 53 -15.57 -20.82 -2.84
C HIS A 53 -16.15 -20.18 -1.57
N LYS A 54 -16.23 -20.95 -0.47
CA LYS A 54 -16.79 -20.49 0.82
C LYS A 54 -15.81 -20.51 1.99
N ARG A 55 -14.65 -21.15 1.80
CA ARG A 55 -13.57 -21.24 2.81
C ARG A 55 -12.28 -20.78 2.15
N ILE A 56 -12.07 -19.47 2.16
CA ILE A 56 -10.91 -18.82 1.55
C ILE A 56 -10.00 -18.44 2.71
N GLY A 57 -8.71 -18.78 2.66
CA GLY A 57 -7.74 -18.37 3.67
C GLY A 57 -6.84 -17.25 3.15
N CYS A 58 -6.54 -16.25 3.98
CA CYS A 58 -5.57 -15.21 3.67
C CYS A 58 -4.22 -15.52 4.31
N ILE A 59 -3.17 -15.66 3.51
CA ILE A 59 -1.78 -15.74 4.00
C ILE A 59 -1.18 -14.35 3.78
N ALA A 60 -1.17 -13.54 4.84
CA ALA A 60 -0.72 -12.16 4.79
C ALA A 60 0.79 -12.02 5.08
N GLY A 61 1.35 -10.88 4.67
CA GLY A 61 2.69 -10.45 5.07
C GLY A 61 2.69 -9.80 6.46
N PRO A 62 3.81 -9.19 6.87
CA PRO A 62 3.96 -8.54 8.17
C PRO A 62 2.94 -7.40 8.38
N GLU A 63 2.43 -7.26 9.61
CA GLU A 63 1.40 -6.27 9.96
C GLU A 63 1.93 -4.82 9.90
N GLU A 64 3.24 -4.64 10.00
CA GLU A 64 3.87 -3.31 9.94
C GLU A 64 3.87 -2.72 8.52
N MET A 65 3.60 -3.53 7.49
CA MET A 65 3.53 -3.06 6.11
C MET A 65 2.13 -2.50 5.79
N PRO A 66 1.98 -1.21 5.45
CA PRO A 66 0.67 -0.60 5.22
C PRO A 66 -0.17 -1.32 4.14
N LEU A 67 0.47 -1.79 3.06
CA LEU A 67 -0.20 -2.54 2.00
C LEU A 67 -0.80 -3.87 2.50
N CYS A 68 -0.18 -4.53 3.48
CA CYS A 68 -0.69 -5.77 4.05
C CYS A 68 -1.96 -5.49 4.86
N HIS A 69 -2.04 -4.36 5.56
CA HIS A 69 -3.24 -3.94 6.26
C HIS A 69 -4.42 -3.73 5.29
N TYR A 70 -4.22 -2.98 4.21
CA TYR A 70 -5.28 -2.75 3.22
C TYR A 70 -5.74 -4.04 2.53
N ARG A 71 -4.81 -4.95 2.20
CA ARG A 71 -5.17 -6.26 1.62
C ARG A 71 -5.97 -7.12 2.60
N LEU A 72 -5.61 -7.09 3.89
CA LEU A 72 -6.32 -7.84 4.92
C LEU A 72 -7.72 -7.26 5.18
N GLN A 73 -7.88 -5.94 5.08
CA GLN A 73 -9.19 -5.29 5.17
C GLN A 73 -10.10 -5.59 3.98
N GLY A 74 -9.52 -5.76 2.79
CA GLY A 74 -10.29 -6.06 1.58
C GLY A 74 -10.61 -7.55 1.41
N TYR A 75 -9.81 -8.43 2.02
CA TYR A 75 -10.08 -9.87 2.08
C TYR A 75 -11.35 -10.19 2.88
#